data_AF-A0A7K8MLL4-F1
#
_entry.id   AF-A0A7K8MLL4-F1
#
_cell.length_a   1.000
_cell.length_b   1.000
_cell.length_c   1.000
_cell.angle_alpha   90.00
_cell.angle_beta   90.00
_cell.angle_gamma   90.00
#
_symmetry.space_group_name_H-M   'P 1'
#
loop_
_entity.id
_entity.type
_entity.pdbx_description
1 polymer ?
#
loop_
_entity_poly.entity_id
_entity_poly.type
_entity_poly.pdbx_seq_one_letter_code
_entity_poly.pdbx_strand_id
1 'polypeptide(L)'
;MAAPSGRSGWRAWAALVPAALLCLAARAAAEPGTAPGAAPSTAEFDVRPGGEVHSFSRSLGDYGCTFTYSAQGGTNEQWQMNVAVSEDNGLFSCSVWRPQGKSYLFFTQFKAEVKGAKIEHAMAYSQAAVGAQRDIPLKQEEFEITDTTVSHREGKFRFELSKLMIVAKTPRDEL
;
A
#
# COMPACT_ATOMS: atom_id res chain seq x y z
N MET A 1 60.17 -3.83 53.22
CA MET A 1 61.25 -2.81 53.16
C MET A 1 60.84 -1.81 52.09
N ALA A 2 60.28 -0.68 52.48
CA ALA A 2 60.96 0.57 52.84
C ALA A 2 61.09 1.47 51.60
N ALA A 3 60.38 2.61 51.67
CA ALA A 3 60.43 3.72 50.73
C ALA A 3 61.83 4.37 50.68
N PRO A 4 62.05 5.29 49.75
CA PRO A 4 62.17 6.66 50.24
C PRO A 4 61.44 7.72 49.41
N SER A 5 61.20 8.80 50.14
CA SER A 5 60.59 10.09 49.85
C SER A 5 61.40 11.01 48.94
N GLY A 6 60.71 11.86 48.17
CA GLY A 6 61.23 13.08 47.57
C GLY A 6 60.10 14.12 47.41
N ARG A 7 60.40 15.39 47.68
CA ARG A 7 59.49 16.42 48.21
C ARG A 7 59.44 17.64 47.26
N SER A 8 58.38 18.43 47.41
CA SER A 8 58.25 19.87 47.11
C SER A 8 57.74 20.31 45.74
N GLY A 9 56.79 21.26 45.76
CA GLY A 9 56.26 21.93 44.58
C GLY A 9 54.95 22.71 44.82
N TRP A 10 54.95 23.61 45.80
CA TRP A 10 53.90 24.59 46.10
C TRP A 10 53.63 25.50 44.89
N ARG A 11 52.35 25.76 44.55
CA ARG A 11 51.74 27.08 44.18
C ARG A 11 50.35 26.89 43.56
N ALA A 12 49.34 27.04 44.41
CA ALA A 12 48.00 27.44 44.00
C ALA A 12 48.03 28.90 43.56
N TRP A 13 47.51 29.20 42.37
CA TRP A 13 47.00 30.52 42.00
C TRP A 13 45.60 30.33 41.43
N ALA A 14 44.68 31.04 42.04
CA ALA A 14 43.28 31.07 41.70
C ALA A 14 43.04 31.87 40.41
N ALA A 15 41.92 31.53 39.78
CA ALA A 15 40.83 32.45 39.42
C ALA A 15 40.51 32.59 37.92
N LEU A 16 39.19 32.69 37.72
CA LEU A 16 38.42 33.34 36.64
C LEU A 16 37.94 32.48 35.45
N VAL A 17 36.67 32.08 35.57
CA VAL A 17 35.66 31.73 34.55
C VAL A 17 35.37 32.98 33.69
N PRO A 18 35.17 32.93 32.35
CA PRO A 18 33.91 32.52 31.69
C PRO A 18 34.15 31.79 30.34
N ALA A 19 33.23 31.16 29.61
CA ALA A 19 31.85 31.49 29.30
C ALA A 19 31.13 30.25 28.73
N ALA A 20 29.82 30.32 28.77
CA ALA A 20 28.86 29.35 28.25
C ALA A 20 29.10 28.93 26.80
N LEU A 21 28.82 27.65 26.51
CA LEU A 21 28.30 27.17 25.23
C LEU A 21 27.55 25.86 25.49
N LEU A 22 26.29 26.01 25.92
CA LEU A 22 25.32 24.92 25.95
C LEU A 22 24.88 24.70 24.48
N CYS A 23 25.55 23.82 23.76
CA CYS A 23 25.06 23.33 22.47
C CYS A 23 23.97 22.28 22.72
N LEU A 24 22.74 22.73 22.97
CA LEU A 24 21.54 21.91 22.81
C LEU A 24 21.39 21.63 21.32
N ALA A 25 21.97 20.52 20.86
CA ALA A 25 21.66 19.96 19.56
C ALA A 25 20.22 19.41 19.63
N ALA A 26 19.24 20.25 19.29
CA ALA A 26 17.91 19.80 18.96
C ALA A 26 18.01 18.93 17.70
N ARG A 27 18.07 17.60 17.89
CA ARG A 27 17.77 16.66 16.81
C ARG A 27 16.30 16.84 16.48
N ALA A 28 16.01 17.65 15.47
CA ALA A 28 14.78 17.52 14.73
C ALA A 28 14.78 16.10 14.14
N ALA A 29 14.00 15.21 14.75
CA ALA A 29 13.60 13.99 14.07
C ALA A 29 12.73 14.47 12.90
N ALA A 30 13.33 14.52 11.71
CA ALA A 30 12.54 14.57 10.50
C ALA A 30 11.75 13.27 10.46
N GLU A 31 10.46 13.34 10.78
CA GLU A 31 9.51 12.31 10.40
C GLU A 31 9.67 12.11 8.89
N PRO A 32 9.63 10.87 8.38
CA PRO A 32 9.65 10.63 6.95
C PRO A 32 8.35 11.18 6.36
N GLY A 33 8.36 12.47 6.03
CA GLY A 33 7.32 13.09 5.23
C GLY A 33 7.28 12.36 3.90
N THR A 34 6.13 11.76 3.60
CA THR A 34 5.87 11.13 2.31
C THR A 34 6.15 12.14 1.19
N ALA A 35 7.15 11.84 0.35
CA ALA A 35 7.48 12.70 -0.77
C ALA A 35 6.25 12.85 -1.69
N PRO A 36 5.82 14.08 -2.05
CA PRO A 36 4.76 14.27 -3.02
C PRO A 36 5.16 13.64 -4.36
N GLY A 37 4.27 12.80 -4.91
CA GLY A 37 4.53 12.06 -6.16
C GLY A 37 5.29 10.73 -5.98
N ALA A 38 5.02 9.98 -4.91
CA ALA A 38 5.57 8.63 -4.74
C ALA A 38 5.27 7.77 -5.98
N ALA A 39 6.31 7.16 -6.57
CA ALA A 39 6.20 6.40 -7.80
C ALA A 39 5.18 5.26 -7.67
N PRO A 40 4.38 4.98 -8.72
CA PRO A 40 3.41 3.89 -8.69
C PRO A 40 4.10 2.55 -8.38
N SER A 41 3.46 1.73 -7.54
CA SER A 41 3.96 0.40 -7.19
C SER A 41 3.17 -0.66 -7.95
N THR A 42 3.82 -1.29 -8.94
CA THR A 42 3.28 -2.43 -9.69
C THR A 42 3.95 -3.71 -9.23
N ALA A 43 3.17 -4.79 -9.11
CA ALA A 43 3.70 -6.11 -8.86
C ALA A 43 2.88 -7.22 -9.51
N GLU A 44 3.55 -8.32 -9.79
CA GLU A 44 2.95 -9.55 -10.30
C GLU A 44 2.69 -10.53 -9.15
N PHE A 45 1.64 -11.33 -9.29
CA PHE A 45 1.33 -12.42 -8.38
C PHE A 45 0.50 -13.50 -9.09
N ASP A 46 0.55 -14.73 -8.58
CA ASP A 46 -0.25 -15.82 -9.12
C ASP A 46 -1.58 -15.93 -8.38
N VAL A 47 -2.68 -15.93 -9.14
CA VAL A 47 -3.99 -16.37 -8.68
C VAL A 47 -4.01 -17.89 -8.70
N ARG A 48 -4.08 -18.50 -7.52
CA ARG A 48 -4.04 -19.96 -7.36
C ARG A 48 -5.47 -20.50 -7.19
N PRO A 49 -5.91 -21.46 -8.02
CA PRO A 49 -7.16 -22.15 -7.79
C PRO A 49 -7.03 -23.19 -6.67
N GLY A 50 -8.15 -23.73 -6.22
CA GLY A 50 -8.22 -24.80 -5.22
C GLY A 50 -9.31 -24.61 -4.17
N GLY A 51 -10.06 -23.51 -4.23
CA GLY A 51 -11.11 -23.19 -3.25
C GLY A 51 -10.58 -22.65 -1.92
N GLU A 52 -9.26 -22.58 -1.73
CA GLU A 52 -8.67 -21.86 -0.61
C GLU A 52 -8.83 -20.35 -0.78
N VAL A 53 -8.79 -19.63 0.34
CA VAL A 53 -8.80 -18.17 0.34
C VAL A 53 -7.37 -17.66 0.35
N HIS A 54 -7.06 -16.74 -0.56
CA HIS A 54 -5.75 -16.11 -0.67
C HIS A 54 -5.88 -14.60 -0.68
N SER A 55 -4.84 -13.92 -0.21
CA SER A 55 -4.75 -12.46 -0.20
C SER A 55 -3.42 -11.99 -0.75
N PHE A 56 -3.44 -10.90 -1.50
CA PHE A 56 -2.26 -10.19 -1.98
C PHE A 56 -2.44 -8.70 -1.71
N SER A 57 -1.39 -8.04 -1.23
CA SER A 57 -1.47 -6.62 -0.81
C SER A 57 -0.33 -5.80 -1.41
N ARG A 58 -0.63 -4.53 -1.69
CA ARG A 58 0.36 -3.51 -2.03
C ARG A 58 0.05 -2.21 -1.29
N SER A 59 1.09 -1.48 -0.94
CA SER A 59 1.00 -0.22 -0.23
C SER A 59 1.95 0.81 -0.83
N LEU A 60 1.55 2.08 -0.77
CA LEU A 60 2.33 3.22 -1.18
C LEU A 60 2.15 4.32 -0.12
N GLY A 61 3.18 4.51 0.71
CA GLY A 61 3.07 5.35 1.91
C GLY A 61 1.99 4.81 2.86
N ASP A 62 1.07 5.69 3.27
CA ASP A 62 -0.03 5.38 4.18
C ASP A 62 -1.22 4.67 3.52
N TYR A 63 -1.20 4.58 2.19
CA TYR A 63 -2.27 3.99 1.41
C TYR A 63 -1.99 2.52 1.10
N GLY A 64 -3.03 1.70 1.13
CA GLY A 64 -2.91 0.28 0.87
C GLY A 64 -4.10 -0.28 0.11
N CYS A 65 -3.85 -1.36 -0.63
CA CYS A 65 -4.87 -2.15 -1.28
C CYS A 65 -4.59 -3.64 -1.03
N THR A 66 -5.60 -4.36 -0.54
CA THR A 66 -5.53 -5.80 -0.33
C THR A 66 -6.60 -6.47 -1.16
N PHE A 67 -6.19 -7.37 -2.06
CA PHE A 67 -7.09 -8.19 -2.85
C PHE A 67 -7.14 -9.60 -2.27
N THR A 68 -8.32 -10.01 -1.84
CA THR A 68 -8.63 -11.33 -1.29
C THR A 68 -9.57 -12.06 -2.23
N TYR A 69 -9.28 -13.31 -2.54
CA TYR A 69 -10.06 -14.11 -3.48
C TYR A 69 -10.10 -15.59 -3.08
N SER A 70 -11.05 -16.31 -3.67
CA SER A 70 -11.00 -17.76 -3.79
C SER A 70 -11.49 -18.14 -5.20
N ALA A 71 -10.84 -19.13 -5.79
CA ALA A 71 -11.11 -19.55 -7.15
C ALA A 71 -10.97 -21.06 -7.33
N GLN A 72 -11.65 -21.57 -8.35
CA GLN A 72 -11.55 -22.93 -8.87
C GLN A 72 -10.97 -22.87 -10.30
N GLY A 73 -10.25 -23.90 -10.71
CA GLY A 73 -9.61 -23.96 -12.02
C GLY A 73 -8.51 -25.02 -12.11
N GLY A 74 -7.95 -25.20 -13.30
CA GLY A 74 -6.94 -26.24 -13.56
C GLY A 74 -5.49 -25.78 -13.41
N THR A 75 -5.22 -24.48 -13.51
CA THR A 75 -3.86 -23.91 -13.50
C THR A 75 -3.84 -22.57 -12.79
N ASN A 76 -2.69 -22.18 -12.24
CA ASN A 76 -2.47 -20.83 -11.76
C ASN A 76 -2.55 -19.82 -12.92
N GLU A 77 -2.94 -18.60 -12.62
CA GLU A 77 -2.89 -17.50 -13.57
C GLU A 77 -2.04 -16.36 -13.02
N GLN A 78 -1.16 -15.80 -13.84
CA GLN A 78 -0.40 -14.60 -13.47
C GLN A 78 -1.27 -13.35 -13.59
N TRP A 79 -1.29 -12.56 -12.54
CA TRP A 79 -2.03 -11.31 -12.40
C TRP A 79 -1.09 -10.19 -11.97
N GLN A 80 -1.56 -8.96 -12.15
CA GLN A 80 -0.86 -7.75 -11.75
C GLN A 80 -1.72 -6.91 -10.83
N MET A 81 -1.07 -6.26 -9.87
CA MET A 81 -1.65 -5.22 -9.03
C MET A 81 -0.79 -3.97 -9.14
N ASN A 82 -1.44 -2.84 -9.38
CA ASN A 82 -0.82 -1.52 -9.35
C ASN A 82 -1.53 -0.64 -8.33
N VAL A 83 -0.75 0.05 -7.51
CA VAL A 83 -1.22 1.12 -6.64
C VAL A 83 -0.50 2.41 -6.96
N ALA A 84 -1.23 3.52 -7.00
CA ALA A 84 -0.66 4.84 -7.28
C ALA A 84 -1.39 5.91 -6.46
N VAL A 85 -0.70 7.03 -6.24
CA VAL A 85 -1.26 8.24 -5.66
C VAL A 85 -1.12 9.34 -6.70
N SER A 86 -2.14 10.19 -6.85
CA SER A 86 -2.09 11.33 -7.77
C SER A 86 -1.03 12.34 -7.37
N GLU A 87 -0.55 13.15 -8.32
CA GLU A 87 0.49 14.16 -8.06
C GLU A 87 0.09 15.19 -6.99
N ASP A 88 -1.21 15.51 -6.90
CA ASP A 88 -1.79 16.40 -5.90
C ASP A 88 -2.09 15.69 -4.55
N ASN A 89 -1.72 14.41 -4.43
CA ASN A 89 -2.03 13.53 -3.30
C ASN A 89 -3.52 13.42 -2.96
N GLY A 90 -4.44 13.82 -3.85
CA GLY A 90 -5.88 13.84 -3.61
C GLY A 90 -6.59 12.51 -3.88
N LEU A 91 -5.99 11.63 -4.70
CA LEU A 91 -6.57 10.37 -5.13
C LEU A 91 -5.57 9.23 -4.98
N PHE A 92 -6.04 8.12 -4.43
CA PHE A 92 -5.38 6.83 -4.42
C PHE A 92 -6.08 5.92 -5.43
N SER A 93 -5.32 5.23 -6.28
CA SER A 93 -5.84 4.24 -7.21
C SER A 93 -5.28 2.86 -6.91
N CYS A 94 -6.14 1.84 -7.03
CA CYS A 94 -5.76 0.44 -6.97
C CYS A 94 -6.37 -0.30 -8.15
N SER A 95 -5.51 -0.97 -8.92
CA SER A 95 -5.91 -1.75 -10.09
C SER A 95 -5.41 -3.18 -9.93
N VAL A 96 -6.27 -4.16 -10.13
CA VAL A 96 -5.92 -5.60 -10.11
C VAL A 96 -6.43 -6.21 -11.39
N TRP A 97 -5.58 -6.81 -12.21
CA TRP A 97 -6.00 -7.33 -13.51
C TRP A 97 -5.16 -8.50 -13.99
N ARG A 98 -5.74 -9.26 -14.92
CA ARG A 98 -5.03 -10.27 -15.70
C ARG A 98 -4.43 -9.61 -16.95
N PRO A 99 -3.10 -9.61 -17.15
CA PRO A 99 -2.46 -8.99 -18.32
C PRO A 99 -2.92 -9.55 -19.66
N GLN A 100 -3.37 -10.81 -19.69
CA GLN A 100 -3.90 -11.50 -20.87
C GLN A 100 -5.39 -11.19 -21.15
N GLY A 101 -6.03 -10.29 -20.41
CA GLY A 101 -7.37 -9.79 -20.71
C GLY A 101 -8.50 -10.60 -20.08
N LYS A 102 -8.59 -11.90 -20.35
CA LYS A 102 -9.67 -12.77 -19.83
C LYS A 102 -9.15 -13.84 -18.88
N SER A 103 -9.67 -13.92 -17.66
CA SER A 103 -9.42 -15.06 -16.77
C SER A 103 -10.26 -16.28 -17.13
N TYR A 104 -9.65 -17.46 -16.99
CA TYR A 104 -10.33 -18.74 -17.13
C TYR A 104 -10.60 -19.40 -15.77
N LEU A 105 -10.25 -18.73 -14.67
CA LEU A 105 -10.57 -19.17 -13.33
C LEU A 105 -12.03 -18.86 -13.00
N PHE A 106 -12.63 -19.74 -12.22
CA PHE A 106 -13.97 -19.58 -11.68
C PHE A 106 -13.85 -19.00 -10.26
N PHE A 107 -14.04 -17.69 -10.12
CA PHE A 107 -13.93 -17.01 -8.83
C PHE A 107 -15.16 -17.26 -7.99
N THR A 108 -15.04 -18.01 -6.90
CA THR A 108 -16.16 -18.22 -5.97
C THR A 108 -16.41 -16.99 -5.09
N GLN A 109 -15.36 -16.24 -4.77
CA GLN A 109 -15.43 -14.98 -4.05
C GLN A 109 -14.28 -14.05 -4.42
N PHE A 110 -14.55 -12.75 -4.39
CA PHE A 110 -13.51 -11.72 -4.37
C PHE A 110 -13.89 -10.56 -3.45
N LYS A 111 -12.86 -9.91 -2.91
CA LYS A 111 -12.95 -8.71 -2.08
C LYS A 111 -11.66 -7.90 -2.24
N ALA A 112 -11.76 -6.62 -2.48
CA ALA A 112 -10.65 -5.68 -2.43
C ALA A 112 -10.90 -4.63 -1.35
N GLU A 113 -9.91 -4.40 -0.51
CA GLU A 113 -9.97 -3.49 0.64
C GLU A 113 -8.92 -2.40 0.50
N VAL A 114 -9.36 -1.15 0.57
CA VAL A 114 -8.53 0.05 0.54
C VAL A 114 -8.29 0.53 1.97
N LYS A 115 -7.04 0.87 2.27
CA LYS A 115 -6.61 1.48 3.53
C LYS A 115 -6.11 2.90 3.28
N GLY A 116 -6.45 3.82 4.18
CA GLY A 116 -5.95 5.20 4.16
C GLY A 116 -6.71 6.14 3.21
N ALA A 117 -7.70 5.64 2.45
CA ALA A 117 -8.53 6.42 1.54
C ALA A 117 -9.96 5.89 1.52
N LYS A 118 -10.92 6.71 1.06
CA LYS A 118 -12.33 6.33 0.91
C LYS A 118 -12.69 6.15 -0.56
N ILE A 119 -13.29 5.02 -0.92
CA ILE A 119 -13.66 4.71 -2.30
C ILE A 119 -14.67 5.74 -2.82
N GLU A 120 -14.32 6.38 -3.93
CA GLU A 120 -15.18 7.29 -4.67
C GLU A 120 -15.81 6.59 -5.87
N HIS A 121 -15.02 5.75 -6.54
CA HIS A 121 -15.48 5.00 -7.69
C HIS A 121 -14.78 3.64 -7.76
N ALA A 122 -15.51 2.59 -8.14
CA ALA A 122 -14.93 1.30 -8.44
C ALA A 122 -15.69 0.58 -9.54
N MET A 123 -14.96 -0.19 -10.34
CA MET A 123 -15.49 -0.98 -11.46
C MET A 123 -14.82 -2.34 -11.51
N ALA A 124 -15.62 -3.38 -11.75
CA ALA A 124 -15.15 -4.74 -11.98
C ALA A 124 -15.53 -5.19 -13.39
N TYR A 125 -14.71 -6.06 -13.99
CA TYR A 125 -14.87 -6.50 -15.37
C TYR A 125 -14.69 -8.02 -15.47
N SER A 126 -15.57 -8.70 -16.21
CA SER A 126 -15.41 -10.11 -16.56
C SER A 126 -14.35 -10.31 -17.64
N GLN A 127 -14.07 -9.28 -18.44
CA GLN A 127 -13.02 -9.25 -19.44
C GLN A 127 -12.35 -7.89 -19.46
N ALA A 128 -11.03 -7.86 -19.48
CA ALA A 128 -10.23 -6.65 -19.60
C ALA A 128 -9.83 -6.39 -21.07
N ALA A 129 -9.75 -5.12 -21.45
CA ALA A 129 -9.30 -4.69 -22.77
C ALA A 129 -7.80 -4.98 -22.96
N VAL A 130 -7.48 -5.86 -23.90
CA VAL A 130 -6.11 -6.19 -24.33
C VAL A 130 -6.09 -6.38 -25.84
N GLY A 131 -5.22 -5.64 -26.55
CA GLY A 131 -5.17 -5.65 -28.01
C GLY A 131 -6.51 -5.23 -28.63
N ALA A 132 -7.14 -6.13 -29.41
CA ALA A 132 -8.45 -5.89 -30.03
C ALA A 132 -9.65 -6.19 -29.10
N GLN A 133 -9.41 -6.72 -27.90
CA GLN A 133 -10.47 -7.00 -26.93
C GLN A 133 -10.92 -5.71 -26.24
N ARG A 134 -12.20 -5.65 -25.89
CA ARG A 134 -12.80 -4.56 -25.11
C ARG A 134 -13.09 -4.99 -23.67
N ASP A 135 -13.15 -4.01 -22.79
CA ASP A 135 -13.63 -4.18 -21.42
C ASP A 135 -15.10 -4.64 -21.45
N ILE A 136 -15.43 -5.68 -20.67
CA ILE A 136 -16.81 -6.11 -20.42
C ILE A 136 -17.07 -5.92 -18.92
N PRO A 137 -17.80 -4.87 -18.52
CA PRO A 137 -18.06 -4.60 -17.11
C PRO A 137 -18.97 -5.68 -16.52
N LEU A 138 -18.76 -6.00 -15.24
CA LEU A 138 -19.74 -6.74 -14.46
C LEU A 138 -21.00 -5.90 -14.29
N LYS A 139 -22.14 -6.57 -14.13
CA LYS A 139 -23.37 -5.86 -13.81
C LYS A 139 -23.32 -5.35 -12.37
N GLN A 140 -24.01 -4.25 -12.11
CA GLN A 140 -24.00 -3.61 -10.80
C GLN A 140 -24.53 -4.53 -9.69
N GLU A 141 -25.43 -5.47 -10.02
CA GLU A 141 -25.93 -6.45 -9.06
C GLU A 141 -24.93 -7.55 -8.67
N GLU A 142 -23.83 -7.71 -9.41
CA GLU A 142 -22.84 -8.77 -9.19
C GLU A 142 -21.81 -8.43 -8.11
N PHE A 143 -21.71 -7.17 -7.72
CA PHE A 143 -20.76 -6.70 -6.72
C PHE A 143 -21.33 -5.54 -5.92
N GLU A 144 -20.68 -5.23 -4.82
CA GLU A 144 -21.02 -4.11 -3.96
C GLU A 144 -19.80 -3.30 -3.61
N ILE A 145 -20.03 -2.01 -3.39
CA ILE A 145 -19.03 -1.04 -3.01
C ILE A 145 -19.47 -0.44 -1.68
N THR A 146 -18.55 -0.39 -0.74
CA THR A 146 -18.65 0.33 0.54
C THR A 146 -17.56 1.41 0.58
N ASP A 147 -17.49 2.18 1.66
CA ASP A 147 -16.50 3.24 1.84
C ASP A 147 -15.04 2.78 1.64
N THR A 148 -14.73 1.51 1.91
CA THR A 148 -13.34 1.00 1.85
C THR A 148 -13.22 -0.34 1.13
N THR A 149 -14.32 -0.95 0.70
CA THR A 149 -14.31 -2.32 0.21
C THR A 149 -15.15 -2.48 -1.05
N VAL A 150 -14.62 -3.21 -2.03
CA VAL A 150 -15.36 -3.71 -3.19
C VAL A 150 -15.39 -5.22 -3.12
N SER A 151 -16.56 -5.84 -3.13
CA SER A 151 -16.67 -7.30 -3.03
C SER A 151 -17.78 -7.86 -3.89
N HIS A 152 -17.65 -9.13 -4.25
CA HIS A 152 -18.70 -9.84 -4.98
C HIS A 152 -19.99 -9.93 -4.16
N ARG A 153 -21.13 -10.01 -4.84
CA ARG A 153 -22.41 -10.34 -4.22
C ARG A 153 -22.71 -11.82 -4.37
N GLU A 154 -22.87 -12.49 -3.24
CA GLU A 154 -23.21 -13.90 -3.19
C GLU A 154 -24.50 -14.20 -3.95
N GLY A 155 -24.49 -15.26 -4.77
CA GLY A 155 -25.62 -15.68 -5.58
C GLY A 155 -25.96 -14.79 -6.79
N LYS A 156 -25.25 -13.65 -6.97
CA LYS A 156 -25.41 -12.77 -8.14
C LYS A 156 -24.18 -12.76 -9.03
N PHE A 157 -22.99 -12.77 -8.43
CA PHE A 157 -21.73 -12.80 -9.16
C PHE A 157 -21.60 -14.06 -10.02
N ARG A 158 -21.29 -13.87 -11.31
CA ARG A 158 -21.21 -14.96 -12.29
C ARG A 158 -19.84 -15.63 -12.37
N PHE A 159 -19.02 -15.49 -11.33
CA PHE A 159 -17.73 -16.15 -11.16
C PHE A 159 -16.64 -15.74 -12.17
N GLU A 160 -16.89 -14.74 -13.00
CA GLU A 160 -15.96 -14.21 -13.99
C GLU A 160 -15.36 -12.89 -13.50
N LEU A 161 -14.06 -12.85 -13.24
CA LEU A 161 -13.34 -11.61 -12.91
C LEU A 161 -12.03 -11.58 -13.70
N SER A 162 -11.74 -10.46 -14.32
CA SER A 162 -10.47 -10.25 -15.06
C SER A 162 -9.80 -8.93 -14.75
N LYS A 163 -10.54 -7.94 -14.24
CA LYS A 163 -10.02 -6.63 -13.86
C LYS A 163 -10.90 -5.99 -12.80
N LEU A 164 -10.27 -5.33 -11.84
CA LEU A 164 -10.88 -4.52 -10.80
C LEU A 164 -10.12 -3.19 -10.75
N MET A 165 -10.86 -2.10 -10.80
CA MET A 165 -10.34 -0.73 -10.76
C MET A 165 -11.00 -0.01 -9.58
N ILE A 166 -10.21 0.60 -8.72
CA ILE A 166 -10.68 1.35 -7.56
C ILE A 166 -9.99 2.70 -7.56
N VAL A 167 -10.79 3.76 -7.42
CA VAL A 167 -10.36 5.13 -7.19
C VAL A 167 -10.93 5.56 -5.86
N ALA A 168 -10.05 5.96 -4.95
CA ALA A 168 -10.37 6.37 -3.59
C ALA A 168 -9.83 7.76 -3.32
N LYS A 169 -10.63 8.59 -2.67
CA LYS A 169 -10.26 9.92 -2.22
C LYS A 169 -9.44 9.83 -0.94
N THR A 170 -8.29 10.49 -0.93
CA THR A 170 -7.46 10.59 0.26
C THR A 170 -8.07 11.61 1.23
N PRO A 171 -7.88 11.46 2.55
CA PRO A 171 -8.22 12.51 3.50
C PRO A 171 -7.34 13.73 3.20
N ARG A 172 -7.94 14.87 2.87
CA ARG A 172 -7.19 16.13 2.83
C ARG A 172 -6.98 16.59 4.26
N ASP A 173 -5.72 16.72 4.65
CA ASP A 173 -5.34 17.39 5.89
C ASP A 173 -5.30 18.89 5.58
N GLU A 174 -6.36 19.61 5.93
CA GLU A 174 -6.35 21.08 5.91
C GLU A 174 -5.81 21.55 7.25
N LEU A 175 -4.48 21.59 7.35
CA LEU A 175 -3.73 22.22 8.45
C LEU A 175 -3.53 23.72 8.20
#